data_AF-A0A2G7GPV7-F1
#
_entry.id   AF-A0A2G7GPV7-F1
#
_cell.length_a   1.000
_cell.length_b   1.000
_cell.length_c   1.000
_cell.angle_alpha   90.00
_cell.angle_beta   90.00
_cell.angle_gamma   90.00
#
_symmetry.space_group_name_H-M   'P 1'
#
loop_
_entity.id
_entity.type
_entity.pdbx_description
1 polymer ?
#
loop_
_entity_poly.entity_id
_entity_poly.type
_entity_poly.pdbx_seq_one_letter_code
_entity_poly.pdbx_strand_id
1 'polypeptide(L)'
;MPSILKPRLDELSAASGALYSQVLTTFWRTLRRSAGKRKDHRRKAVFLSSGTLQKLFPKDPAGLLHSHSCDAVVDAFIASMDSARTRKKTDPKARFPRRCKRFFKVTFKSSAIRVRDGQLILSTGDRTNPLVIPWAFDLPVNVEIGWRACGGYELRAMYVDTRPVQTPLGDGV
;
A
#
# COMPACT_ATOMS: atom_id res chain seq x y z
N MET A 1 -13.35 0.02 -15.53
CA MET A 1 -13.97 -0.90 -14.53
C MET A 1 -15.48 -0.77 -14.64
N PRO A 2 -16.25 -1.87 -14.49
CA PRO A 2 -17.71 -1.83 -14.46
C PRO A 2 -18.22 -0.86 -13.40
N SER A 3 -19.18 0.00 -13.75
CA SER A 3 -19.74 1.02 -12.84
C SER A 3 -20.40 0.42 -11.60
N ILE A 4 -20.94 -0.79 -11.73
CA ILE A 4 -21.57 -1.56 -10.64
C ILE A 4 -20.63 -1.83 -9.46
N LEU A 5 -19.32 -1.92 -9.70
CA LEU A 5 -18.32 -2.17 -8.65
C LEU A 5 -17.93 -0.89 -7.90
N LYS A 6 -18.31 0.29 -8.41
CA LYS A 6 -17.85 1.57 -7.87
C LYS A 6 -18.14 1.74 -6.37
N PRO A 7 -19.36 1.48 -5.86
CA PRO A 7 -19.65 1.67 -4.43
C PRO A 7 -18.75 0.81 -3.54
N ARG A 8 -18.55 -0.45 -3.93
CA ARG A 8 -17.69 -1.38 -3.20
C ARG A 8 -16.21 -0.96 -3.24
N LEU A 9 -15.76 -0.45 -4.38
CA LEU A 9 -14.41 0.08 -4.53
C LEU A 9 -14.19 1.36 -3.70
N ASP A 10 -15.20 2.22 -3.61
CA ASP A 10 -15.17 3.43 -2.77
C ASP A 10 -15.02 3.05 -1.29
N GLU A 11 -15.76 2.04 -0.81
CA GLU A 11 -15.65 1.51 0.56
C GLU A 11 -14.25 0.99 0.87
N LEU A 12 -13.72 0.10 0.02
CA LEU A 12 -12.40 -0.49 0.23
C LEU A 12 -11.29 0.58 0.13
N SER A 13 -11.44 1.53 -0.79
CA SER A 13 -10.49 2.64 -0.94
C SER A 13 -10.53 3.59 0.26
N ALA A 14 -11.71 3.83 0.83
CA ALA A 14 -11.88 4.63 2.05
C ALA A 14 -11.27 3.91 3.27
N ALA A 15 -11.50 2.60 3.41
CA ALA A 15 -10.88 1.78 4.45
C ALA A 15 -9.35 1.79 4.36
N SER A 16 -8.82 1.63 3.14
CA SER A 16 -7.38 1.75 2.86
C SER A 16 -6.82 3.14 3.20
N GLY A 17 -7.57 4.20 2.88
CA GLY A 17 -7.20 5.58 3.24
C GLY A 17 -7.19 5.83 4.75
N ALA A 18 -8.20 5.33 5.45
CA ALA A 18 -8.29 5.40 6.91
C ALA A 18 -7.12 4.67 7.57
N LEU A 19 -6.82 3.44 7.14
CA LEU A 19 -5.68 2.67 7.62
C LEU A 19 -4.35 3.38 7.35
N TYR A 20 -4.12 3.87 6.13
CA TYR A 20 -2.92 4.64 5.79
C TYR A 20 -2.75 5.87 6.71
N SER A 21 -3.85 6.57 6.97
CA SER A 21 -3.85 7.76 7.84
C SER A 21 -3.55 7.41 9.30
N GLN A 22 -4.02 6.26 9.78
CA GLN A 22 -3.69 5.75 11.11
C GLN A 22 -2.21 5.36 11.21
N VAL A 23 -1.69 4.61 10.24
CA VAL A 23 -0.26 4.26 10.16
C VAL A 23 0.61 5.52 10.20
N LEU A 24 0.30 6.50 9.35
CA LEU A 24 1.01 7.78 9.29
C LEU A 24 0.97 8.51 10.63
N THR A 25 -0.22 8.64 11.23
CA THR A 25 -0.41 9.38 12.48
C THR A 25 0.34 8.71 13.63
N THR A 26 0.23 7.38 13.75
CA THR A 26 0.91 6.59 14.79
C THR A 26 2.41 6.66 14.61
N PHE A 27 2.93 6.51 13.39
CA PHE A 27 4.36 6.64 13.11
C PHE A 27 4.90 8.00 13.57
N TRP A 28 4.29 9.11 13.14
CA TRP A 28 4.77 10.45 13.50
C TRP A 28 4.58 10.78 14.98
N ARG A 29 3.51 10.29 15.62
CA ARG A 29 3.31 10.44 17.07
C ARG A 29 4.36 9.69 17.86
N THR A 30 4.66 8.44 17.49
CA THR A 30 5.71 7.63 18.12
C THR A 30 7.08 8.26 17.94
N LEU A 31 7.40 8.72 16.73
CA LEU A 31 8.67 9.41 16.47
C LEU A 31 8.79 10.69 17.31
N ARG A 32 7.73 11.51 17.37
CA ARG A 32 7.74 12.75 18.17
C ARG A 32 7.88 12.49 19.67
N ARG A 33 7.18 11.47 20.20
CA ARG A 33 7.23 11.12 21.62
C ARG A 33 8.59 10.53 22.01
N SER A 34 9.14 9.66 21.17
CA SER A 34 10.44 9.01 21.42
C SER A 34 11.64 9.95 21.24
N ALA A 35 11.57 10.91 20.31
CA ALA A 35 12.63 11.89 20.09
C ALA A 35 12.81 12.89 21.25
N GLY A 36 11.85 12.96 22.18
CA GLY A 36 11.93 13.78 23.39
C GLY A 36 11.92 15.30 23.16
N LYS A 37 11.50 16.08 24.17
CA LYS A 37 11.80 17.51 24.23
C LYS A 37 13.23 17.63 24.77
N ARG A 38 14.24 17.82 23.91
CA ARG A 38 15.63 18.35 24.08
C ARG A 38 16.42 18.22 25.42
N LYS A 39 15.86 17.77 26.54
CA LYS A 39 16.44 17.85 27.90
C LYS A 39 17.06 16.54 28.35
N ASP A 40 16.70 15.41 27.72
CA ASP A 40 17.25 14.10 28.02
C ASP A 40 17.98 13.54 26.80
N HIS A 41 19.31 13.68 26.79
CA HIS A 41 20.19 13.25 25.70
C HIS A 41 20.25 11.71 25.55
N ARG A 42 19.64 10.95 26.48
CA ARG A 42 19.66 9.47 26.47
C ARG A 42 18.52 8.84 25.67
N ARG A 43 17.44 9.58 25.37
CA ARG A 43 16.31 9.04 24.59
C ARG A 43 16.58 9.15 23.09
N LYS A 44 16.74 8.00 22.43
CA LYS A 44 16.88 7.90 20.97
C LYS A 44 15.51 7.91 20.30
N ALA A 45 15.42 8.62 19.17
CA ALA A 45 14.23 8.61 18.33
C ALA A 45 13.95 7.18 17.80
N VAL A 46 12.73 6.69 18.00
CA VAL A 46 12.30 5.36 17.57
C VAL A 46 11.64 5.47 16.21
N PHE A 47 12.25 4.80 15.23
CA PHE A 47 11.68 4.59 13.91
C PHE A 47 11.05 3.20 13.88
N LEU A 48 9.73 3.13 13.68
CA LEU A 48 9.03 1.86 13.58
C LEU A 48 9.37 1.18 12.25
N SER A 49 9.74 -0.10 12.30
CA SER A 49 9.97 -0.93 11.10
C SER A 49 8.65 -1.34 10.45
N SER A 50 8.70 -1.81 9.19
CA SER A 50 7.50 -2.34 8.50
C SER A 50 6.86 -3.47 9.31
N GLY A 51 7.66 -4.47 9.74
CA GLY A 51 7.13 -5.60 10.51
C GLY A 51 6.49 -5.21 11.84
N THR A 52 7.00 -4.18 12.53
CA THR A 52 6.35 -3.66 13.74
C THR A 52 5.03 -2.98 13.41
N LEU A 53 4.97 -2.18 12.34
CA LEU A 53 3.73 -1.53 11.92
C LEU A 53 2.68 -2.55 11.45
N GLN A 54 3.06 -3.58 10.69
CA GLN A 54 2.16 -4.66 10.28
C GLN A 54 1.55 -5.38 11.49
N LYS A 55 2.36 -5.67 12.52
CA LYS A 55 1.87 -6.24 13.79
C LYS A 55 0.92 -5.32 14.56
N LEU A 56 1.14 -4.01 14.50
CA LEU A 56 0.26 -3.02 15.14
C LEU A 56 -1.05 -2.83 14.37
N PHE A 57 -1.05 -3.06 13.06
CA PHE A 57 -2.18 -2.85 12.17
C PHE A 57 -2.51 -4.11 11.34
N PRO A 58 -2.88 -5.23 11.98
CA PRO A 58 -3.17 -6.48 11.28
C PRO A 58 -4.51 -6.47 10.51
N LYS A 59 -5.35 -5.47 10.81
CA LYS A 59 -6.66 -5.27 10.19
C LYS A 59 -6.94 -3.78 10.03
N ASP A 60 -7.78 -3.43 9.08
CA ASP A 60 -8.33 -2.09 8.99
C ASP A 60 -9.42 -1.86 10.05
N PRO A 61 -9.73 -0.60 10.38
CA PRO A 61 -10.74 -0.28 11.40
C PRO A 61 -12.13 -0.83 11.11
N ALA A 62 -12.50 -0.97 9.84
CA ALA A 62 -13.81 -1.44 9.41
C ALA A 62 -13.84 -2.96 9.16
N GLY A 63 -12.69 -3.65 9.20
CA GLY A 63 -12.58 -5.07 8.88
C GLY A 63 -12.89 -5.43 7.42
N LEU A 64 -12.79 -4.45 6.51
CA LEU A 64 -13.12 -4.61 5.10
C LEU A 64 -11.95 -5.14 4.27
N LEU A 65 -10.71 -4.91 4.72
CA LEU A 65 -9.51 -5.29 3.99
C LEU A 65 -9.01 -6.67 4.43
N HIS A 66 -8.48 -7.42 3.46
CA HIS A 66 -7.74 -8.64 3.76
C HIS A 66 -6.47 -8.29 4.55
N SER A 67 -5.99 -9.19 5.41
CA SER A 67 -4.79 -8.95 6.24
C SER A 67 -3.59 -8.54 5.39
N HIS A 68 -3.33 -9.26 4.31
CA HIS A 68 -2.25 -8.94 3.37
C HIS A 68 -2.44 -7.66 2.56
N SER A 69 -3.68 -7.17 2.45
CA SER A 69 -3.96 -5.84 1.92
C SER A 69 -3.62 -4.76 2.94
N CYS A 70 -3.85 -5.01 4.23
CA CYS A 70 -3.40 -4.13 5.32
C CYS A 70 -1.87 -4.03 5.34
N ASP A 71 -1.18 -5.17 5.21
CA ASP A 71 0.28 -5.20 5.08
C ASP A 71 0.76 -4.34 3.91
N ALA A 72 0.09 -4.43 2.75
CA ALA A 72 0.44 -3.65 1.58
C ALA A 72 0.26 -2.12 1.79
N VAL A 73 -0.71 -1.70 2.60
CA VAL A 73 -0.87 -0.28 2.98
C VAL A 73 0.31 0.19 3.84
N VAL A 74 0.74 -0.63 4.79
CA VAL A 74 1.93 -0.36 5.63
C VAL A 74 3.19 -0.30 4.76
N ASP A 75 3.37 -1.28 3.87
CA ASP A 75 4.51 -1.36 2.95
C ASP A 75 4.56 -0.12 2.04
N ALA A 76 3.41 0.34 1.54
CA ALA A 76 3.33 1.56 0.73
C ALA A 76 3.72 2.83 1.51
N PHE A 77 3.39 2.91 2.80
CA PHE A 77 3.82 4.02 3.66
C PHE A 77 5.34 3.99 3.86
N ILE A 78 5.92 2.83 4.18
CA ILE A 78 7.36 2.66 4.36
C ILE A 78 8.11 2.97 3.05
N ALA A 79 7.66 2.45 1.91
CA ALA A 79 8.24 2.75 0.61
C ALA A 79 8.21 4.27 0.30
N SER A 80 7.15 4.97 0.71
CA SER A 80 7.06 6.44 0.58
C SER A 80 8.09 7.15 1.47
N MET A 81 8.36 6.64 2.67
CA MET A 81 9.40 7.16 3.57
C MET A 81 10.79 6.93 3.00
N ASP A 82 11.07 5.74 2.47
CA ASP A 82 12.37 5.39 1.88
C ASP A 82 12.62 6.18 0.59
N SER A 83 11.61 6.31 -0.27
CA SER A 83 11.68 7.19 -1.45
C SER A 83 11.99 8.63 -1.05
N ALA A 84 11.35 9.16 -0.01
CA ALA A 84 11.63 10.51 0.47
C ALA A 84 13.05 10.63 1.05
N ARG A 85 13.52 9.61 1.77
CA ARG A 85 14.90 9.56 2.32
C ARG A 85 15.94 9.56 1.21
N THR A 86 15.76 8.76 0.17
CA THR A 86 16.66 8.70 -1.00
C THR A 86 16.67 10.04 -1.73
N ARG A 87 15.50 10.61 -2.02
CA ARG A 87 15.40 11.94 -2.66
C ARG A 87 16.04 13.04 -1.84
N LYS A 88 16.01 12.95 -0.51
CA LYS A 88 16.61 13.97 0.36
C LYS A 88 18.14 14.04 0.26
N LYS A 89 18.80 13.00 -0.27
CA LYS A 89 20.24 13.00 -0.54
C LYS A 89 20.61 13.93 -1.71
N THR A 90 19.72 14.05 -2.70
CA THR A 90 19.94 14.87 -3.90
C THR A 90 19.20 16.20 -3.85
N ASP A 91 17.98 16.23 -3.30
CA ASP A 91 17.17 17.42 -3.11
C ASP A 91 16.83 17.64 -1.62
N PRO A 92 17.48 18.61 -0.94
CA PRO A 92 17.19 18.94 0.45
C PRO A 92 15.74 19.36 0.72
N LYS A 93 14.99 19.82 -0.29
CA LYS A 93 13.58 20.23 -0.18
C LYS A 93 12.61 19.05 -0.19
N ALA A 94 13.07 17.83 -0.46
CA ALA A 94 12.24 16.63 -0.44
C ALA A 94 11.55 16.44 0.93
N ARG A 95 10.23 16.21 0.90
CA ARG A 95 9.40 16.11 2.11
C ARG A 95 8.93 14.68 2.34
N PHE A 96 9.01 14.23 3.59
CA PHE A 96 8.39 12.98 4.02
C PHE A 96 6.85 13.05 3.98
N PRO A 97 6.15 11.91 3.80
CA PRO A 97 4.69 11.85 3.81
C PRO A 97 4.11 12.34 5.14
N ARG A 98 3.27 13.38 5.08
CA ARG A 98 2.62 14.00 6.25
C ARG A 98 1.11 14.21 6.10
N ARG A 99 0.55 13.91 4.93
CA ARG A 99 -0.88 14.12 4.65
C ARG A 99 -1.64 12.82 4.84
N CYS A 100 -2.67 12.86 5.68
CA CYS A 100 -3.69 11.82 5.75
C CYS A 100 -4.43 11.73 4.40
N LYS A 101 -5.01 10.57 4.14
CA LYS A 101 -5.70 10.26 2.89
C LYS A 101 -7.11 9.82 3.20
N ARG A 102 -8.11 10.42 2.53
CA ARG A 102 -9.50 9.95 2.58
C ARG A 102 -9.67 8.66 1.79
N PHE A 103 -9.08 8.61 0.60
CA PHE A 103 -9.05 7.43 -0.26
C PHE A 103 -7.60 7.06 -0.55
N PHE A 104 -7.33 5.76 -0.56
CA PHE A 104 -6.05 5.21 -0.98
C PHE A 104 -6.28 3.98 -1.86
N LYS A 105 -5.25 3.61 -2.61
CA LYS A 105 -5.26 2.41 -3.44
C LYS A 105 -5.44 1.16 -2.59
N VAL A 106 -6.06 0.13 -3.15
CA VAL A 106 -6.23 -1.19 -2.53
C VAL A 106 -5.31 -2.15 -3.25
N THR A 107 -4.49 -2.89 -2.52
CA THR A 107 -3.52 -3.83 -3.10
C THR A 107 -3.82 -5.23 -2.59
N PHE A 108 -3.90 -6.19 -3.50
CA PHE A 108 -4.15 -7.60 -3.23
C PHE A 108 -2.87 -8.38 -3.52
N LYS A 109 -2.33 -9.05 -2.50
CA LYS A 109 -1.18 -9.97 -2.66
C LYS A 109 -1.69 -11.33 -3.15
N SER A 110 -0.79 -12.14 -3.72
CA SER A 110 -1.09 -13.45 -4.32
C SER A 110 -2.06 -14.34 -3.52
N SER A 111 -1.93 -14.38 -2.19
CA SER A 111 -2.81 -15.14 -1.29
C SER A 111 -4.31 -14.75 -1.36
N ALA A 112 -4.60 -13.52 -1.78
CA ALA A 112 -5.94 -12.95 -1.89
C ALA A 112 -6.44 -12.90 -3.34
N ILE A 113 -5.69 -13.46 -4.30
CA ILE A 113 -6.00 -13.43 -5.72
C ILE A 113 -6.33 -14.85 -6.17
N ARG A 114 -7.46 -15.01 -6.86
CA ARG A 114 -7.82 -16.26 -7.55
C ARG A 114 -8.35 -15.93 -8.94
N VAL A 115 -8.04 -16.78 -9.91
CA VAL A 115 -8.67 -16.74 -11.24
C VAL A 115 -9.41 -18.06 -11.43
N ARG A 116 -10.69 -17.99 -11.76
CA ARG A 116 -11.55 -19.15 -11.99
C ARG A 116 -12.65 -18.79 -12.98
N ASP A 117 -12.92 -19.67 -13.93
CA ASP A 117 -14.04 -19.54 -14.88
C ASP A 117 -14.10 -18.17 -15.60
N GLY A 118 -12.94 -17.62 -16.00
CA GLY A 118 -12.84 -16.31 -16.66
C GLY A 118 -13.09 -15.11 -15.73
N GLN A 119 -12.97 -15.30 -14.42
CA GLN A 119 -13.19 -14.28 -13.41
C GLN A 119 -11.96 -14.14 -12.50
N LEU A 120 -11.60 -12.88 -12.22
CA LEU A 120 -10.64 -12.51 -11.19
C LEU A 120 -11.41 -12.27 -9.89
N ILE A 121 -11.13 -13.10 -8.89
CA ILE A 121 -11.73 -13.08 -7.57
C ILE A 121 -10.67 -12.54 -6.60
N LEU A 122 -10.98 -11.40 -5.98
CA LEU A 122 -10.11 -10.71 -5.04
C LEU A 122 -10.74 -10.79 -3.64
N SER A 123 -10.10 -11.54 -2.76
CA SER A 123 -10.56 -11.73 -1.39
C SER A 123 -10.45 -10.44 -0.59
N THR A 124 -11.54 -10.06 0.07
CA THR A 124 -11.61 -8.94 1.01
C THR A 124 -11.52 -9.42 2.45
N GLY A 125 -11.54 -8.50 3.42
CA GLY A 125 -11.65 -8.84 4.85
C GLY A 125 -12.98 -9.53 5.16
N ASP A 126 -14.02 -9.15 4.42
CA ASP A 126 -15.27 -9.88 4.33
C ASP A 126 -15.11 -11.10 3.41
N ARG A 127 -15.11 -12.30 4.01
CA ARG A 127 -14.97 -13.57 3.29
C ARG A 127 -16.18 -13.89 2.41
N THR A 128 -17.32 -13.26 2.67
CA THR A 128 -18.58 -13.57 1.96
C THR A 128 -18.78 -12.73 0.71
N ASN A 129 -18.07 -11.60 0.59
CA ASN A 129 -18.26 -10.64 -0.49
C ASN A 129 -16.94 -10.22 -1.17
N PRO A 130 -16.27 -11.17 -1.88
CA PRO A 130 -15.07 -10.85 -2.65
C PRO A 130 -15.39 -9.92 -3.82
N LEU A 131 -14.39 -9.17 -4.28
CA LEU A 131 -14.51 -8.43 -5.53
C LEU A 131 -14.33 -9.40 -6.70
N VAL A 132 -15.34 -9.47 -7.58
CA VAL A 132 -15.31 -10.31 -8.77
C VAL A 132 -15.30 -9.44 -10.02
N ILE A 133 -14.35 -9.69 -10.91
CA ILE A 133 -14.10 -8.88 -12.10
C ILE A 133 -13.93 -9.83 -13.30
N PRO A 134 -14.61 -9.61 -14.44
CA PRO A 134 -14.33 -10.35 -15.66
C PRO A 134 -12.84 -10.30 -16.04
N TRP A 135 -12.24 -11.45 -16.31
CA TRP A 135 -10.80 -11.58 -16.46
C TRP A 135 -10.42 -12.56 -17.56
N ALA A 136 -9.64 -12.08 -18.53
CA ALA A 136 -9.19 -12.86 -19.69
C ALA A 136 -7.70 -13.20 -19.65
N PHE A 137 -6.99 -12.83 -18.58
CA PHE A 137 -5.54 -13.00 -18.46
C PHE A 137 -5.20 -14.08 -17.43
N ASP A 138 -3.92 -14.46 -17.39
CA ASP A 138 -3.40 -15.38 -16.39
C ASP A 138 -3.49 -14.82 -14.97
N LEU A 139 -3.24 -15.69 -13.99
CA LEU A 139 -3.19 -15.38 -12.56
C LEU A 139 -2.07 -14.34 -12.28
N PRO A 140 -2.41 -13.12 -11.84
CA PRO A 140 -1.40 -12.14 -11.45
C PRO A 140 -0.83 -12.44 -10.06
N VAL A 141 0.39 -11.98 -9.81
CA VAL A 141 1.07 -12.11 -8.49
C VAL A 141 0.62 -11.01 -7.53
N ASN A 142 0.25 -9.85 -8.07
CA ASN A 142 -0.24 -8.71 -7.31
C ASN A 142 -1.25 -7.94 -8.15
N VAL A 143 -2.31 -7.44 -7.52
CA VAL A 143 -3.32 -6.59 -8.15
C VAL A 143 -3.48 -5.32 -7.33
N GLU A 144 -3.33 -4.18 -7.98
CA GLU A 144 -3.58 -2.86 -7.40
C GLU A 144 -4.80 -2.24 -8.04
N ILE A 145 -5.75 -1.77 -7.23
CA ILE A 145 -6.89 -0.98 -7.68
C ILE A 145 -6.77 0.42 -7.10
N GLY A 146 -6.78 1.43 -7.97
CA GLY A 146 -6.61 2.82 -7.58
C GLY A 146 -7.39 3.79 -8.46
N TRP A 147 -7.59 5.00 -7.97
CA TRP A 147 -8.24 6.06 -8.74
C TRP A 147 -7.26 6.70 -9.73
N ARG A 148 -7.68 6.86 -10.99
CA ARG A 148 -6.90 7.57 -12.02
C ARG A 148 -7.21 9.06 -12.03
N ALA A 149 -6.23 9.86 -12.43
CA ALA A 149 -6.39 11.30 -12.61
C ALA A 149 -7.45 11.66 -13.67
N CYS A 150 -7.58 10.86 -14.73
CA CYS A 150 -8.60 11.02 -15.78
C CYS A 150 -10.00 10.57 -15.36
N GLY A 151 -10.20 10.19 -14.10
CA GLY A 151 -11.47 9.71 -13.56
C GLY A 151 -11.60 8.19 -13.58
N GLY A 152 -12.24 7.67 -12.54
CA GLY A 152 -12.58 6.25 -12.40
C GLY A 152 -11.49 5.37 -11.79
N TYR A 153 -11.89 4.14 -11.48
CA TYR A 153 -11.01 3.10 -10.95
C TYR A 153 -10.26 2.37 -12.06
N GLU A 154 -8.98 2.16 -11.83
CA GLU A 154 -8.08 1.35 -12.64
C GLU A 154 -7.59 0.17 -11.85
N LEU A 155 -7.59 -0.99 -12.52
CA LEU A 155 -6.99 -2.21 -12.05
C LEU A 155 -5.64 -2.38 -12.77
N ARG A 156 -4.58 -2.58 -11.98
CA ARG A 156 -3.23 -2.86 -12.44
C ARG A 156 -2.84 -4.24 -11.94
N ALA A 157 -2.67 -5.18 -12.86
CA ALA A 157 -2.20 -6.51 -12.57
C ALA A 157 -0.69 -6.59 -12.81
N MET A 158 0.03 -7.22 -11.89
CA MET A 158 1.48 -7.43 -11.97
C MET A 158 1.78 -8.91 -12.13
N TYR A 159 2.69 -9.22 -13.05
CA TYR A 159 3.13 -10.57 -13.37
C TYR A 159 4.62 -10.72 -13.04
N VAL A 160 5.09 -11.95 -12.83
CA VAL A 160 6.53 -12.20 -12.72
C VAL A 160 7.17 -11.85 -14.05
N ASP A 161 8.18 -10.99 -14.03
CA ASP A 161 9.00 -10.77 -15.21
C ASP A 161 9.95 -11.96 -15.36
N THR A 162 9.67 -12.83 -16.33
CA THR A 162 10.50 -13.99 -16.66
C THR A 162 11.57 -13.65 -17.69
N ARG A 163 11.63 -12.40 -18.16
CA ARG A 163 12.67 -11.97 -19.10
C ARG A 163 14.02 -11.90 -18.38
N PRO A 164 15.12 -12.29 -19.04
CA PRO A 164 16.45 -12.15 -18.47
C PRO A 164 16.73 -10.68 -18.18
N VAL A 165 17.33 -10.42 -17.01
CA VAL A 165 17.76 -9.08 -16.62
C VAL A 165 18.72 -8.58 -17.69
N GLN A 166 18.30 -7.57 -18.44
CA GLN A 166 19.15 -6.88 -19.39
C GLN A 166 20.33 -6.30 -18.60
N THR A 167 21.52 -6.87 -18.78
CA THR A 167 22.74 -6.33 -18.19
C THR A 167 22.90 -4.93 -18.77
N PRO A 168 23.03 -3.87 -17.96
CA PRO A 168 23.28 -2.55 -18.49
C PRO A 168 24.57 -2.59 -19.31
N LEU A 169 24.48 -2.25 -20.60
CA LEU A 169 25.65 -1.90 -21.43
C LEU A 169 26.20 -0.57 -20.90
N GLY A 170 26.95 -0.65 -19.82
CA GLY A 170 27.77 0.45 -19.32
C GLY A 170 29.21 0.07 -19.53
N ASP A 171 29.80 0.48 -20.66
CA ASP A 171 31.24 0.66 -20.72
C ASP A 171 31.62 1.69 -19.66
N GLY A 172 32.48 1.28 -18.74
CA GLY A 172 33.10 2.20 -17.80
C GLY A 172 33.88 3.26 -18.59
N VAL A 173 33.43 4.51 -18.48
CA VAL A 173 34.21 5.70 -18.86
C VAL A 173 34.45 6.50 -17.60
#